data_AF-A0A183FAV9-F1
#
_entry.id   AF-A0A183FAV9-F1
#
_cell.length_a   1.000
_cell.length_b   1.000
_cell.length_c   1.000
_cell.angle_alpha   90.00
_cell.angle_beta   90.00
_cell.angle_gamma   90.00
#
_symmetry.space_group_name_H-M   'P 1'
#
loop_
_entity.id
_entity.type
_entity.pdbx_description
1 polymer ?
#
loop_
_entity_poly.entity_id
_entity_poly.type
_entity_poly.pdbx_seq_one_letter_code
_entity_poly.pdbx_strand_id
1 'polypeptide(L)'
;MASEAIANNIERDRLLVNDDITSEESRYILLQILWNGGYGIVFLSQNSEKNLTVKMEKYSESTLHIEVNGCQHRQYDYGTCNSDYVYVVMTFLHKDLRKLQADMRERE
;
A
#
# COMPACT_ATOMS: atom_id res chain seq x y z
N MET A 1 -40.67 14.87 -4.51
CA MET A 1 -40.00 13.82 -3.74
C MET A 1 -38.96 13.19 -4.66
N ALA A 2 -37.69 13.55 -4.49
CA ALA A 2 -36.58 13.04 -5.29
C ALA A 2 -35.44 12.78 -4.31
N SER A 3 -35.60 11.72 -3.54
CA SER A 3 -34.73 11.32 -2.45
C SER A 3 -34.52 9.83 -2.60
N GLU A 4 -33.54 9.45 -3.44
CA GLU A 4 -32.86 8.13 -3.46
C GLU A 4 -31.84 8.07 -4.62
N ALA A 5 -30.89 9.01 -4.65
CA ALA A 5 -29.70 8.92 -5.52
C ALA A 5 -28.40 8.93 -4.70
N ILE A 6 -28.48 8.58 -3.41
CA ILE A 6 -27.34 8.50 -2.50
C ILE A 6 -27.28 7.07 -1.97
N ALA A 7 -26.96 6.13 -2.83
CA ALA A 7 -26.64 4.77 -2.41
C ALA A 7 -25.58 4.17 -3.33
N ASN A 8 -24.40 3.95 -2.74
CA ASN A 8 -23.44 2.92 -3.10
C ASN A 8 -22.54 3.17 -4.32
N ASN A 9 -21.90 4.33 -4.40
CA ASN A 9 -20.54 4.35 -4.95
C ASN A 9 -19.58 3.88 -3.84
N ILE A 10 -19.74 2.63 -3.40
CA ILE A 10 -18.70 1.94 -2.63
C ILE A 10 -17.53 1.90 -3.60
N GLU A 11 -16.49 2.68 -3.32
CA GLU A 11 -15.25 2.70 -4.09
C GLU A 11 -14.76 1.26 -4.20
N ARG A 12 -15.12 0.58 -5.28
CA ARG A 12 -14.74 -0.81 -5.58
C ARG A 12 -13.21 -0.96 -5.62
N ASP A 13 -12.51 0.18 -5.68
CA ASP A 13 -11.08 0.34 -5.86
C ASP A 13 -10.23 0.50 -4.61
N ARG A 14 -10.74 0.11 -3.43
CA ARG A 14 -9.98 0.26 -2.19
C ARG A 14 -10.03 -1.00 -1.33
N LEU A 15 -8.90 -1.70 -1.28
CA LEU A 15 -8.63 -2.66 -0.23
C LEU A 15 -8.65 -1.95 1.13
N LEU A 16 -9.38 -2.53 2.07
CA LEU A 16 -9.57 -2.02 3.42
C LEU A 16 -8.53 -2.60 4.36
N VAL A 17 -8.39 -1.96 5.52
CA VAL A 17 -7.64 -2.56 6.63
C VAL A 17 -8.33 -3.87 7.04
N ASN A 18 -7.53 -4.92 7.25
CA ASN A 18 -7.87 -6.32 7.47
C ASN A 18 -8.19 -7.15 6.22
N ASP A 19 -8.14 -6.57 5.02
CA ASP A 19 -8.08 -7.36 3.80
C ASP A 19 -6.70 -8.02 3.66
N ASP A 20 -6.60 -8.98 2.74
CA ASP A 20 -5.35 -9.65 2.43
C ASP A 20 -5.05 -9.67 0.93
N ILE A 21 -3.77 -9.59 0.61
CA ILE A 21 -3.24 -9.81 -0.73
C ILE A 21 -2.60 -11.19 -0.75
N THR A 22 -3.03 -12.02 -1.69
CA THR A 22 -2.45 -13.33 -1.91
C THR A 22 -1.61 -13.29 -3.19
N SER A 23 -0.32 -13.60 -3.04
CA SER A 23 0.63 -13.92 -4.11
C SER A 23 0.72 -15.45 -4.26
N GLU A 24 1.41 -15.94 -5.29
CA GLU A 24 1.60 -17.38 -5.51
C GLU A 24 2.27 -18.07 -4.31
N GLU A 25 3.19 -17.38 -3.65
CA GLU A 25 4.02 -17.94 -2.57
C GLU A 25 3.74 -17.33 -1.19
N SER A 26 2.88 -16.31 -1.08
CA SER A 26 2.74 -15.54 0.16
C SER A 26 1.38 -14.88 0.33
N ARG A 27 0.95 -14.70 1.58
CA ARG A 27 -0.25 -13.95 1.95
C ARG A 27 0.14 -12.77 2.85
N TYR A 28 -0.34 -11.59 2.51
CA TYR A 28 -0.05 -10.33 3.19
C TYR A 28 -1.33 -9.74 3.77
N ILE A 29 -1.44 -9.69 5.10
CA ILE A 29 -2.59 -9.10 5.79
C ILE A 29 -2.34 -7.61 5.96
N LEU A 30 -3.26 -6.76 5.50
CA LEU A 30 -3.18 -5.31 5.58
C LEU A 30 -3.60 -4.84 6.98
N LEU A 31 -2.66 -4.39 7.82
CA LEU A 31 -2.94 -4.08 9.22
C LEU A 31 -3.30 -2.62 9.48
N GLN A 32 -2.64 -1.68 8.80
CA GLN A 32 -2.83 -0.26 9.03
C GLN A 32 -2.42 0.57 7.81
N ILE A 33 -3.14 1.64 7.51
CA ILE A 33 -2.71 2.64 6.52
C ILE A 33 -1.61 3.52 7.15
N LEU A 34 -0.40 3.46 6.61
CA LEU A 34 0.72 4.32 6.98
C LEU A 34 0.70 5.64 6.22
N TRP A 35 0.25 5.61 4.96
CA TRP A 35 0.15 6.80 4.13
C TRP A 35 -0.94 6.63 3.08
N ASN A 36 -1.67 7.72 2.83
CA ASN A 36 -2.74 7.77 1.84
C ASN A 36 -2.59 9.08 1.06
N GLY A 37 -2.24 8.99 -0.22
CA GLY A 37 -2.09 10.18 -1.06
C GLY A 37 -2.82 10.06 -2.39
N GLY A 38 -2.57 11.03 -3.28
CA GLY A 38 -3.32 11.17 -4.53
C GLY A 38 -3.19 9.97 -5.48
N TYR A 39 -2.03 9.29 -5.47
CA TYR A 39 -1.68 8.23 -6.42
C TYR A 39 -1.74 6.82 -5.84
N GLY A 40 -1.70 6.67 -4.52
CA GLY A 40 -1.57 5.37 -3.89
C GLY A 40 -1.79 5.39 -2.39
N ILE A 41 -1.85 4.19 -1.83
CA ILE A 41 -1.96 3.94 -0.39
C ILE A 41 -0.81 3.02 0.01
N VAL A 42 -0.25 3.27 1.19
CA VAL A 42 0.82 2.47 1.78
C VAL A 42 0.29 1.87 3.07
N PHE A 43 0.35 0.56 3.16
CA PHE A 43 -0.10 -0.23 4.30
C PHE A 43 1.09 -0.83 5.05
N LEU A 44 1.04 -0.77 6.38
CA LEU A 44 1.72 -1.74 7.22
C LEU A 44 1.00 -3.07 7.05
N SER A 45 1.75 -4.09 6.68
CA SER A 45 1.21 -5.42 6.43
C SER A 45 2.05 -6.47 7.14
N GLN A 46 1.50 -7.66 7.31
CA GLN A 46 2.19 -8.78 7.94
C GLN A 46 2.04 -10.04 7.09
N ASN A 47 3.14 -10.76 6.89
CA ASN A 47 3.13 -12.14 6.40
C ASN A 47 3.46 -13.11 7.55
N SER A 48 3.57 -14.40 7.25
CA SER A 48 3.89 -15.45 8.25
C SER A 48 5.23 -15.24 8.98
N GLU A 49 6.13 -14.43 8.44
CA GLU A 49 7.50 -14.29 8.93
C GLU A 49 7.78 -12.94 9.60
N LYS A 50 7.22 -11.84 9.07
CA LYS A 50 7.60 -10.48 9.44
C LYS A 50 6.59 -9.41 9.04
N ASN A 51 6.83 -8.20 9.57
CA ASN A 51 6.14 -6.99 9.16
C ASN A 51 6.79 -6.39 7.91
N LEU A 52 5.95 -5.93 7.00
CA LEU A 52 6.28 -5.47 5.67
C LEU A 52 5.49 -4.20 5.35
N THR A 53 5.91 -3.49 4.32
CA THR A 53 5.14 -2.40 3.74
C THR A 53 4.59 -2.85 2.38
N VAL A 54 3.30 -2.64 2.17
CA VAL A 54 2.65 -2.85 0.89
C VAL A 54 2.23 -1.49 0.33
N LYS A 55 2.75 -1.13 -0.85
CA LYS A 55 2.29 0.04 -1.60
C LYS A 55 1.33 -0.44 -2.69
N MET A 56 0.22 0.25 -2.83
CA MET A 56 -0.76 0.03 -3.90
C MET A 56 -1.10 1.35 -4.59
N GLU A 57 -1.22 1.32 -5.92
CA GLU A 57 -1.77 2.45 -6.67
C GLU A 57 -3.30 2.43 -6.66
N LYS A 58 -3.91 3.61 -6.60
CA LYS A 58 -5.37 3.79 -6.53
C LYS A 58 -6.07 3.71 -7.88
N TYR A 59 -5.33 3.66 -8.97
CA TYR A 59 -5.86 3.73 -10.33
C TYR A 59 -5.48 2.48 -11.11
N SER A 60 -6.42 2.00 -11.91
CA SER A 60 -6.28 0.84 -12.79
C SER A 60 -5.25 1.05 -13.92
N GLU A 61 -4.95 2.29 -14.31
CA GLU A 61 -3.82 2.63 -15.17
C GLU A 61 -2.56 2.88 -14.33
N SER A 62 -1.89 1.79 -13.95
CA SER A 62 -0.77 1.82 -13.02
C SER A 62 0.58 2.15 -13.68
N THR A 63 1.31 3.12 -13.09
CA THR A 63 2.70 3.45 -13.43
C THR A 63 3.74 2.68 -12.60
N LEU A 64 3.31 1.90 -11.59
CA LEU A 64 4.20 1.12 -10.70
C LEU A 64 5.12 0.14 -11.43
N HIS A 65 4.76 -0.31 -12.63
CA HIS A 65 5.62 -1.14 -13.49
C HIS A 65 7.02 -0.51 -13.71
N ILE A 66 7.11 0.83 -13.69
CA ILE A 66 8.37 1.56 -13.84
C ILE A 66 9.19 1.51 -12.54
N GLU A 67 8.54 1.57 -11.37
CA GLU A 67 9.22 1.56 -10.07
C GLU A 67 9.84 0.18 -9.74
N VAL A 68 9.20 -0.91 -10.19
CA VAL A 68 9.68 -2.29 -10.00
C VAL A 68 11.05 -2.52 -10.65
N ASN A 69 11.28 -1.96 -11.84
CA ASN A 69 12.54 -2.16 -12.56
C ASN A 69 13.73 -1.40 -11.95
N GLY A 70 13.49 -0.41 -11.09
CA GLY A 70 14.53 0.42 -10.47
C GLY A 70 14.98 -0.03 -9.07
N CYS A 71 14.23 -0.91 -8.39
CA CYS A 71 14.39 -1.20 -6.96
C CYS A 71 14.91 -2.61 -6.66
N GLN A 72 16.03 -3.02 -7.28
CA GLN A 72 16.59 -4.38 -7.15
C GLN A 72 16.97 -4.82 -5.72
N HIS A 73 17.19 -3.90 -4.77
CA HIS A 73 17.84 -4.25 -3.50
C HIS A 73 16.91 -4.32 -2.27
N ARG A 74 15.62 -3.95 -2.36
CA ARG A 74 14.71 -3.88 -1.19
C ARG A 74 13.26 -4.29 -1.45
N GLN A 75 12.98 -4.81 -2.64
CA GLN A 75 11.68 -5.30 -3.02
C GLN A 75 11.61 -6.80 -2.71
N TYR A 76 10.56 -7.24 -2.01
CA TYR A 76 10.33 -8.65 -1.69
C TYR A 76 9.42 -9.32 -2.69
N ASP A 77 8.39 -8.61 -3.16
CA ASP A 77 7.37 -9.17 -4.02
C ASP A 77 6.67 -8.04 -4.80
N TYR A 78 6.10 -8.37 -5.95
CA TYR A 78 5.26 -7.48 -6.72
C TYR A 78 4.26 -8.28 -7.56
N GLY A 79 3.10 -7.69 -7.81
CA GLY A 79 2.12 -8.34 -8.65
C GLY A 79 0.87 -7.52 -8.84
N THR A 80 -0.15 -8.20 -9.35
CA THR A 80 -1.50 -7.65 -9.47
C THR A 80 -2.44 -8.43 -8.57
N CYS A 81 -3.30 -7.73 -7.85
CA CYS A 81 -4.38 -8.32 -7.07
C CYS A 81 -5.68 -8.15 -7.83
N ASN A 82 -6.39 -9.25 -8.07
CA ASN A 82 -7.70 -9.29 -8.75
C ASN A 82 -7.75 -8.59 -10.13
N SER A 83 -6.62 -8.50 -10.84
CA SER A 83 -6.48 -7.78 -12.12
C SER A 83 -6.70 -6.26 -12.08
N ASP A 84 -7.06 -5.68 -10.93
CA ASP A 84 -7.49 -4.28 -10.80
C ASP A 84 -6.45 -3.41 -10.08
N TYR A 85 -5.58 -3.99 -9.24
CA TYR A 85 -4.58 -3.24 -8.46
C TYR A 85 -3.18 -3.82 -8.64
N VAL A 86 -2.20 -2.95 -8.91
CA VAL A 86 -0.78 -3.30 -8.83
C VAL A 86 -0.30 -3.03 -7.40
N TYR A 87 0.41 -4.00 -6.82
CA TYR A 87 1.02 -3.89 -5.51
C TYR A 87 2.52 -4.15 -5.57
N VAL A 88 3.25 -3.48 -4.67
CA VAL A 88 4.67 -3.71 -4.43
C VAL A 88 4.88 -3.93 -2.93
N VAL A 89 5.53 -5.03 -2.59
CA VAL A 89 5.91 -5.39 -1.22
C VAL A 89 7.37 -5.05 -1.01
N MET A 90 7.64 -4.29 0.05
CA MET A 90 8.99 -3.84 0.40
C MET A 90 9.23 -3.95 1.91
N THR A 91 10.49 -3.86 2.32
CA THR A 91 10.85 -3.85 3.74
C THR A 91 10.14 -2.72 4.47
N PHE A 92 9.58 -3.02 5.63
CA PHE A 92 9.08 -1.99 6.53
C PHE A 92 10.26 -1.19 7.10
N LEU A 93 10.44 0.01 6.55
CA LEU A 93 11.26 1.06 7.13
C LEU A 93 10.34 1.91 7.99
N HIS A 94 10.78 2.28 9.18
CA HIS A 94 10.03 3.11 10.12
C HIS A 94 9.87 4.54 9.56
N LYS A 95 9.81 5.56 10.42
CA LYS A 95 9.68 6.96 10.02
C LYS A 95 10.59 7.31 8.83
N ASP A 96 10.05 8.11 7.92
CA ASP A 96 10.83 8.65 6.82
C ASP A 96 11.99 9.53 7.35
N LEU A 97 13.03 9.66 6.53
CA LEU A 97 14.24 10.41 6.88
C LEU A 97 13.93 11.87 7.28
N ARG A 98 12.91 12.50 6.69
CA ARG A 98 12.57 13.89 7.00
C ARG A 98 11.93 14.01 8.38
N LYS A 99 11.03 13.10 8.74
CA LYS A 99 10.44 13.01 10.08
C LYS A 99 11.49 12.68 11.14
N LEU A 100 12.40 11.74 10.84
CA LEU A 100 13.52 11.45 11.73
C LEU A 100 14.41 12.68 11.95
N GLN A 101 14.72 13.43 10.88
CA GLN A 101 15.50 14.66 10.99
C GLN A 101 14.77 15.77 11.77
N ALA A 102 13.45 15.90 11.60
CA ALA A 102 12.65 16.86 12.35
C ALA A 102 12.63 16.52 13.86
N ASP A 103 12.39 15.24 14.19
CA ASP A 103 12.40 14.76 15.58
C ASP A 103 13.77 14.96 16.26
N MET A 104 14.87 14.87 15.51
CA MET A 104 16.20 15.14 16.05
C MET A 104 16.42 16.63 16.33
N ARG A 105 15.89 17.53 15.50
CA ARG A 105 16.00 18.99 15.71
C ARG A 105 15.11 19.50 16.84
N GLU A 106 13.98 18.86 17.10
CA GLU A 106 13.10 19.21 18.24
C GLU A 106 13.69 18.81 19.60
N ARG A 107 14.72 17.96 19.62
CA ARG A 107 15.39 17.50 20.85
C ARG A 107 16.61 18.34 21.26
N GLU A 108 16.96 19.36 20.45
CA GLU A 108 18.02 20.34 20.72
C GLU A 108 17.44 21.65 21.26
#